data_AF-A0A4R9X7U9-F1
#
_entry.id   AF-A0A4R9X7U9-F1
#
_cell.length_a   1.000
_cell.length_b   1.000
_cell.length_c   1.000
_cell.angle_alpha   90.00
_cell.angle_beta   90.00
_cell.angle_gamma   90.00
#
_symmetry.space_group_name_H-M   'P 1'
#
loop_
_entity.id
_entity.type
_entity.pdbx_description
1 polymer ?
#
loop_
_entity_poly.entity_id
_entity_poly.type
_entity_poly.pdbx_seq_one_letter_code
_entity_poly.pdbx_strand_id
1 'polypeptide(L)' 'MSWTASPATPFIALAAGCAALVVMLNYAPAGEFPSRYVKPAPASPAIEPTRIEVDGSAHVIRFYIDGKQVALLDSLGFQH' A
#
# COMPACT_ATOMS: atom_id res chain seq x y z
N MET A 1 57.72 3.80 -14.15
CA MET A 1 57.04 3.57 -12.85
C MET A 1 55.78 2.77 -13.11
N SER A 2 55.84 1.46 -12.92
CA SER A 2 54.68 0.57 -13.01
C SER A 2 53.90 0.66 -11.70
N TRP A 3 52.76 1.34 -11.71
CA TRP A 3 51.86 1.38 -10.58
C TRP A 3 51.03 0.09 -10.59
N THR A 4 51.51 -0.95 -9.90
CA THR A 4 50.71 -2.13 -9.61
C THR A 4 49.62 -1.72 -8.62
N ALA A 5 48.44 -1.38 -9.13
CA ALA A 5 47.25 -1.27 -8.29
C ALA A 5 47.00 -2.66 -7.66
N SER A 6 47.08 -2.73 -6.33
CA SER A 6 46.86 -3.97 -5.59
C SER A 6 45.43 -4.48 -5.86
N PRO A 7 45.22 -5.78 -6.16
CA PRO A 7 43.89 -6.33 -6.39
C PRO A 7 42.96 -6.26 -5.16
N ALA A 8 43.50 -5.93 -3.98
CA ALA A 8 42.74 -5.76 -2.74
C ALA A 8 42.02 -4.40 -2.61
N THR A 9 42.46 -3.39 -3.37
CA THR A 9 41.94 -2.01 -3.28
C THR A 9 40.42 -1.89 -3.51
N PRO A 10 39.80 -2.57 -4.50
CA PRO A 10 38.34 -2.49 -4.69
C PRO A 10 37.55 -3.18 -3.56
N PHE A 11 38.08 -4.26 -2.98
CA PHE A 11 37.41 -4.99 -1.90
C PHE A 11 37.35 -4.19 -0.61
N ILE A 12 38.43 -3.47 -0.29
CA ILE A 12 38.49 -2.61 0.90
C ILE A 12 37.54 -1.42 0.74
N ALA A 13 37.47 -0.82 -0.45
CA ALA A 13 36.54 0.28 -0.72
C ALA A 13 35.07 -0.14 -0.57
N LEU A 14 34.72 -1.33 -1.07
CA LEU A 14 33.37 -1.90 -0.91
C LEU A 14 33.04 -2.17 0.56
N ALA A 15 33.96 -2.80 1.31
CA ALA A 15 33.76 -3.10 2.72
C ALA A 15 33.58 -1.82 3.57
N ALA A 16 34.38 -0.79 3.31
CA ALA A 16 34.25 0.51 3.96
C ALA A 16 32.91 1.19 3.63
N GLY A 17 32.47 1.13 2.37
CA GLY A 17 31.16 1.64 1.94
C GLY A 17 29.99 0.96 2.64
N CYS A 18 30.01 -0.37 2.74
CA CYS A 18 28.99 -1.13 3.45
C CYS A 18 28.95 -0.80 4.95
N ALA A 19 30.12 -0.65 5.60
CA ALA A 19 30.19 -0.27 7.00
C ALA A 19 29.58 1.12 7.26
N ALA A 20 29.83 2.08 6.37
CA ALA A 20 29.25 3.42 6.48
C ALA A 20 27.71 3.42 6.37
N LEU A 21 27.14 2.59 5.49
CA LEU A 21 25.69 2.43 5.36
C LEU A 21 25.06 1.83 6.62
N VAL A 22 25.70 0.82 7.22
CA VAL A 22 25.21 0.23 8.48
C VAL A 22 25.21 1.26 9.61
N VAL A 23 26.22 2.11 9.69
CA VAL A 23 26.26 3.21 10.68
C VAL A 23 25.13 4.21 10.40
N MET A 24 24.94 4.63 9.15
CA MET A 24 23.86 5.55 8.78
C MET A 24 22.46 5.00 9.11
N LEU A 25 22.20 3.71 8.89
CA LEU A 25 20.89 3.12 9.21
C LEU A 25 20.66 2.94 10.71
N ASN A 26 21.69 2.60 11.50
CA ASN A 26 21.54 2.43 12.94
C ASN A 26 21.43 3.76 13.70
N TYR A 27 22.03 4.83 13.17
CA TYR A 27 22.04 6.14 13.80
C TYR A 27 21.17 7.17 13.06
N ALA A 28 20.37 6.74 12.07
CA ALA A 28 19.39 7.60 11.45
C ALA A 28 18.40 8.07 12.53
N PRO A 29 18.17 9.38 12.70
CA PRO A 29 17.15 9.86 13.61
C PRO A 29 15.81 9.29 13.18
N ALA A 30 15.09 8.68 14.12
CA ALA A 30 13.72 8.24 13.90
C ALA A 30 12.89 9.50 13.62
N GLY A 31 12.67 9.80 12.34
CA GLY A 31 11.76 10.86 11.94
C GLY A 31 10.39 10.54 12.54
N GLU A 32 9.90 11.39 13.44
CA GLU A 32 8.55 11.25 13.96
C GLU A 32 7.57 11.40 12.79
N PHE A 33 6.88 10.31 12.46
CA PHE A 33 5.77 10.39 11.53
C PHE A 33 4.66 11.23 12.20
N PRO A 34 4.20 12.33 11.58
CA PRO A 34 3.11 13.10 12.17
C PRO A 34 1.90 12.19 12.28
N SER A 35 1.45 11.97 13.51
CA SER A 35 0.21 11.25 13.78
C SER A 35 -0.90 11.94 13.01
N ARG A 36 -1.51 11.24 12.04
CA ARG A 36 -2.69 11.77 11.36
C ARG A 36 -3.75 12.02 12.44
N TYR A 37 -4.10 13.28 12.66
CA TYR A 37 -5.25 13.63 13.47
C TYR A 37 -6.49 13.01 12.83
N VAL A 38 -6.97 11.90 13.39
CA VAL A 38 -8.27 11.32 13.05
C VAL A 38 -9.28 11.99 13.95
N LYS A 39 -9.98 13.00 13.43
CA LYS A 39 -11.20 13.51 14.05
C LYS A 39 -12.17 12.32 14.18
N PRO A 40 -12.62 11.93 15.39
CA PRO A 40 -13.68 10.94 15.50
C PRO A 40 -14.91 11.50 14.79
N ALA A 41 -15.27 10.89 13.66
CA ALA A 41 -16.56 11.16 13.06
C ALA A 41 -17.62 10.70 14.06
N PRO A 42 -18.71 11.47 14.27
CA PRO A 42 -19.83 10.96 15.05
C PRO A 42 -20.23 9.61 14.46
N ALA A 43 -20.53 8.63 15.31
CA ALA A 43 -21.03 7.33 14.89
C ALA A 43 -22.32 7.56 14.10
N SER A 44 -22.17 7.70 12.78
CA SER A 44 -23.28 7.61 11.85
C SER A 44 -23.92 6.26 12.11
N PRO A 45 -25.26 6.16 12.14
CA PRO A 45 -25.87 4.83 12.01
C PRO A 45 -25.15 4.13 10.86
N ALA A 46 -24.74 2.88 11.09
CA ALA A 46 -24.01 2.06 10.13
C ALA A 46 -24.94 1.72 8.96
N ILE A 47 -25.38 2.77 8.26
CA ILE A 47 -26.01 2.70 6.96
C ILE A 47 -24.87 2.27 6.06
N GLU A 48 -24.92 1.02 5.61
CA GLU A 48 -23.95 0.54 4.64
C GLU A 48 -23.96 1.50 3.44
N PRO A 49 -22.79 1.98 3.01
CA PRO A 49 -22.73 2.92 1.90
C PRO A 49 -23.35 2.29 0.66
N THR A 50 -24.00 3.12 -0.15
CA THR A 50 -24.42 2.74 -1.51
C THR A 50 -23.21 2.17 -2.24
N ARG A 51 -23.31 0.92 -2.67
CA ARG A 51 -22.19 0.19 -3.30
C ARG A 51 -22.66 -0.65 -4.47
N ILE A 52 -21.69 -0.96 -5.32
CA ILE A 52 -21.85 -1.86 -6.47
C ILE A 52 -20.88 -3.02 -6.27
N GLU A 53 -21.39 -4.24 -6.29
CA GLU A 53 -20.57 -5.45 -6.29
C GLU A 53 -20.52 -6.03 -7.69
N VAL A 54 -19.32 -6.37 -8.16
CA VAL A 54 -19.11 -7.00 -9.46
C VAL A 54 -18.63 -8.42 -9.21
N ASP A 55 -19.48 -9.39 -9.55
CA ASP A 55 -19.14 -10.81 -9.51
C ASP A 55 -18.71 -11.26 -10.90
N GLY A 56 -17.39 -11.34 -11.09
CA GLY A 56 -16.78 -11.78 -12.35
C GLY A 56 -17.00 -13.26 -12.66
N SER A 57 -17.29 -14.09 -11.65
CA SER A 57 -17.54 -15.53 -11.84
C SER A 57 -19.00 -15.80 -12.21
N ALA A 58 -19.93 -15.08 -11.60
CA ALA A 58 -21.35 -15.16 -11.94
C ALA A 58 -21.73 -14.32 -13.18
N HIS A 59 -20.84 -13.45 -13.66
CA HIS A 59 -21.11 -12.44 -14.69
C HIS A 59 -22.27 -11.51 -14.32
N VAL A 60 -22.24 -11.02 -13.08
CA VAL A 60 -23.34 -10.26 -12.47
C VAL A 60 -22.82 -8.99 -11.81
N ILE A 61 -23.60 -7.91 -11.88
CA ILE A 61 -23.38 -6.67 -11.13
C ILE A 61 -24.58 -6.43 -10.19
N ARG A 62 -24.33 -6.21 -8.90
CA ARG A 62 -25.35 -5.99 -7.87
C ARG A 62 -25.28 -4.56 -7.35
N PHE A 63 -26.43 -3.90 -7.22
CA PHE A 63 -26.54 -2.54 -6.71
C PHE A 63 -27.18 -2.57 -5.33
N TYR A 64 -26.54 -1.92 -4.35
CA TYR A 64 -27.02 -1.86 -2.98
C TYR A 64 -27.23 -0.43 -2.53
N ILE A 65 -28.32 -0.18 -1.81
CA ILE A 65 -28.59 1.06 -1.07
C ILE A 65 -28.91 0.65 0.36
N ASP A 66 -28.24 1.26 1.34
CA ASP A 66 -28.41 0.97 2.77
C ASP A 66 -28.26 -0.53 3.11
N GLY A 67 -27.40 -1.23 2.35
CA GLY A 67 -27.16 -2.68 2.47
C GLY A 67 -28.22 -3.58 1.84
N LYS A 68 -29.28 -3.01 1.27
CA LYS A 68 -30.31 -3.77 0.52
C LYS A 68 -29.97 -3.79 -0.97
N GLN A 69 -29.97 -4.98 -1.58
CA GLN A 69 -29.88 -5.10 -3.03
C GLN A 69 -31.15 -4.49 -3.67
N VAL A 70 -30.97 -3.46 -4.48
CA VAL A 70 -32.06 -2.73 -5.15
C VAL A 70 -32.12 -3.00 -6.65
N ALA A 71 -31.04 -3.51 -7.23
CA ALA A 71 -31.02 -3.95 -8.63
C ALA A 71 -29.92 -4.99 -8.86
N LEU A 72 -30.10 -5.75 -9.93
CA LEU A 72 -29.19 -6.76 -10.46
C LEU A 72 -29.02 -6.49 -11.95
N LEU A 73 -27.80 -6.59 -12.47
CA LEU A 73 -27.54 -6.61 -13.90
C LEU A 73 -26.87 -7.94 -14.22
N ASP A 74 -27.52 -8.73 -15.07
CA ASP A 74 -27.03 -10.02 -15.55
C ASP A 74 -27.12 -10.09 -17.10
N SER A 75 -26.94 -11.28 -17.67
CA SER A 75 -27.00 -11.50 -19.12
C SER A 75 -28.39 -11.24 -19.73
N LEU A 76 -29.45 -11.21 -18.91
CA LEU A 76 -30.81 -10.91 -19.32
C LEU A 76 -31.13 -9.41 -19.21
N GLY A 77 -30.26 -8.63 -18.57
CA GLY A 77 -30.39 -7.20 -18.40
C GLY A 77 -30.61 -6.78 -16.94
N PHE A 78 -31.22 -5.62 -16.74
CA PHE A 78 -31.52 -5.10 -15.40
C PHE A 78 -32.75 -5.78 -14.79
N GLN A 79 -32.58 -6.37 -13.61
CA GLN A 79 -33.63 -6.86 -12.72
C GLN A 79 -33.73 -5.95 -11.49
N HIS A 80 -34.93 -5.71 -11.00
CA HIS A 80 -35.24 -4.79 -9.88
C HIS A 80 -36.13 -5.47 -8.84
#